data_AF-A0A851UQK1-F1
#
_entry.id   AF-A0A851UQK1-F1
#
_cell.length_a   1.000
_cell.length_b   1.000
_cell.length_c   1.000
_cell.angle_alpha   90.00
_cell.angle_beta   90.00
_cell.angle_gamma   90.00
#
_symmetry.space_group_name_H-M   'P 1'
#
loop_
_entity.id
_entity.type
_entity.pdbx_description
1 polymer ?
#
loop_
_entity_poly.entity_id
_entity_poly.type
_entity_poly.pdbx_seq_one_letter_code
_entity_poly.pdbx_strand_id
1 'polypeptide(L)'
;QLRAQLAPLAAALATVTREKALMEASYRAERRQMKQELQQRLRELQELREPQQREGEPGPGELQELLRAERRARCRAEAELQEARQELQEARQELQELRQELQELRQELQAARDEAGKQDPRVQELQEEVAGLKNHFQLQLVHEMKKTAQAEEQLRLRAQRDEQRVAELEAQVAQVAELLGTYDAAKQRDQAAIQRLKERLAQLDLENKSLALAASSRPLGAIPTDESALDVPALKEKMERLRKLLQAAGQGVEEPEPFPEGAGDTASGGHCQPELRQLKEEFERSKVRAQQLLQSEGSKDAGLAEELQQAREQLAQLRDKHMQLQLAADEAQQQHREELQGKKQELQQLQQLHRQELERCQLQFRQRALQLEEEMHKQRDRALAVLAEKERELQRLRAPVLPHRGPQDTVPEAEPGCDSAEILPRELQPCPGSEPTFFLYAEQLARKEVEIAALRKQRHGLQLQLQQLQGRALAEQDRHREEVAVLQGEIQKSCRDKSREGANLEYLKNVVFRFLTLPDARGRQQTLAAIQAILHFSPEERLSIAQSSARSSWWPHGRR
;
A
#
# COMPACT_ATOMS: atom_id res chain seq x y z
N GLN A 1 19.28 91.71 -0.34
CA GLN A 1 18.27 90.86 -1.02
C GLN A 1 16.87 91.01 -0.42
N LEU A 2 16.69 91.17 0.90
CA LEU A 2 15.36 91.41 1.52
C LEU A 2 14.66 92.73 1.12
N ARG A 3 15.40 93.81 0.81
CA ARG A 3 14.81 95.09 0.37
C ARG A 3 14.15 95.02 -1.03
N ALA A 4 14.62 94.14 -1.91
CA ALA A 4 14.05 93.97 -3.25
C ALA A 4 12.71 93.19 -3.24
N GLN A 5 12.47 92.38 -2.20
CA GLN A 5 11.22 91.64 -1.99
C GLN A 5 10.18 92.45 -1.20
N LEU A 6 10.62 93.41 -0.37
CA LEU A 6 9.72 94.30 0.37
C LEU A 6 9.10 95.41 -0.48
N ALA A 7 9.79 95.88 -1.54
CA ALA A 7 9.26 96.89 -2.45
C ALA A 7 7.97 96.48 -3.19
N PRO A 8 7.85 95.28 -3.80
CA PRO A 8 6.61 94.85 -4.43
C PRO A 8 5.49 94.59 -3.41
N LEU A 9 5.82 94.10 -2.21
CA LEU A 9 4.84 93.91 -1.13
C LEU A 9 4.32 95.24 -0.58
N ALA A 10 5.18 96.26 -0.45
CA ALA A 10 4.78 97.60 -0.05
C ALA A 10 3.94 98.29 -1.12
N ALA A 11 4.27 98.09 -2.42
CA ALA A 11 3.46 98.58 -3.53
C ALA A 11 2.09 97.88 -3.57
N ALA A 12 2.03 96.56 -3.38
CA ALA A 12 0.78 95.81 -3.30
C ALA A 12 -0.07 96.20 -2.09
N LEU A 13 0.55 96.47 -0.92
CA LEU A 13 -0.15 97.03 0.24
C LEU A 13 -0.66 98.46 -0.03
N ALA A 14 0.09 99.28 -0.76
CA ALA A 14 -0.35 100.62 -1.15
C ALA A 14 -1.52 100.59 -2.15
N THR A 15 -1.54 99.64 -3.09
CA THR A 15 -2.69 99.45 -4.00
C THR A 15 -3.90 98.92 -3.26
N VAL A 16 -3.74 97.92 -2.38
CA VAL A 16 -4.84 97.38 -1.57
C VAL A 16 -5.40 98.43 -0.60
N THR A 17 -4.56 99.28 0.00
CA THR A 17 -5.04 100.38 0.85
C THR A 17 -5.76 101.46 0.04
N ARG A 18 -5.32 101.76 -1.19
CA ARG A 18 -6.03 102.68 -2.09
C ARG A 18 -7.36 102.11 -2.57
N GLU A 19 -7.41 100.84 -2.96
CA GLU A 19 -8.64 100.13 -3.34
C GLU A 19 -9.61 100.03 -2.17
N LYS A 20 -9.12 99.73 -0.97
CA LYS A 20 -9.91 99.76 0.26
C LYS A 20 -10.48 101.16 0.54
N ALA A 21 -9.68 102.22 0.37
CA ALA A 21 -10.16 103.58 0.56
C ALA A 21 -11.22 103.99 -0.48
N LEU A 22 -11.09 103.54 -1.73
CA LEU A 22 -12.10 103.73 -2.78
C LEU A 22 -13.38 102.96 -2.47
N MET A 23 -13.27 101.69 -2.05
CA MET A 23 -14.41 100.87 -1.62
C MET A 23 -15.11 101.42 -0.38
N GLU A 24 -14.36 101.96 0.59
CA GLU A 24 -14.95 102.62 1.75
C GLU A 24 -15.63 103.94 1.35
N ALA A 25 -15.08 104.67 0.38
CA ALA A 25 -15.70 105.88 -0.14
C ALA A 25 -16.98 105.58 -0.93
N SER A 26 -16.98 104.54 -1.78
CA SER A 26 -18.18 104.09 -2.50
C SER A 26 -19.24 103.58 -1.52
N TYR A 27 -18.86 102.76 -0.53
CA TYR A 27 -19.79 102.30 0.51
C TYR A 27 -20.36 103.46 1.34
N ARG A 28 -19.55 104.48 1.67
CA ARG A 28 -20.04 105.70 2.34
C ARG A 28 -20.97 106.52 1.45
N ALA A 29 -20.72 106.58 0.14
CA ALA A 29 -21.57 107.25 -0.83
C ALA A 29 -22.89 106.50 -1.01
N GLU A 30 -22.86 105.19 -1.20
CA GLU A 30 -24.04 104.31 -1.25
C GLU A 30 -24.84 104.38 0.05
N ARG A 31 -24.18 104.41 1.21
CA ARG A 31 -24.87 104.59 2.50
C ARG A 31 -25.51 105.97 2.62
N ARG A 32 -24.93 107.01 2.03
CA ARG A 32 -25.54 108.35 1.96
C ARG A 32 -26.68 108.38 0.97
N GLN A 33 -26.55 107.73 -0.19
CA GLN A 33 -27.62 107.55 -1.18
C GLN A 33 -28.78 106.77 -0.57
N MET A 34 -28.55 105.61 0.05
CA MET A 34 -29.56 104.86 0.79
C MET A 34 -30.20 105.70 1.91
N LYS A 35 -29.43 106.54 2.61
CA LYS A 35 -30.02 107.48 3.59
C LYS A 35 -30.86 108.55 2.93
N GLN A 36 -30.45 109.09 1.78
CA GLN A 36 -31.19 110.10 1.02
C GLN A 36 -32.44 109.49 0.39
N GLU A 37 -32.36 108.28 -0.16
CA GLU A 37 -33.48 107.49 -0.66
C GLU A 37 -34.43 107.11 0.47
N LEU A 38 -33.93 106.72 1.64
CA LEU A 38 -34.77 106.51 2.83
C LEU A 38 -35.40 107.81 3.30
N GLN A 39 -34.69 108.95 3.26
CA GLN A 39 -35.25 110.26 3.61
C GLN A 39 -36.27 110.73 2.57
N GLN A 40 -36.06 110.46 1.29
CA GLN A 40 -36.99 110.74 0.19
C GLN A 40 -38.22 109.84 0.34
N ARG A 41 -38.06 108.54 0.54
CA ARG A 41 -39.16 107.61 0.85
C ARG A 41 -39.89 108.00 2.12
N LEU A 42 -39.20 108.49 3.16
CA LEU A 42 -39.85 108.99 4.37
C LEU A 42 -40.62 110.29 4.12
N ARG A 43 -40.11 111.19 3.26
CA ARG A 43 -40.82 112.40 2.83
C ARG A 43 -42.01 112.05 1.95
N GLU A 44 -41.87 111.15 0.98
CA GLU A 44 -42.96 110.62 0.16
C GLU A 44 -44.02 109.93 1.05
N LEU A 45 -43.60 109.14 2.04
CA LEU A 45 -44.53 108.55 3.03
C LEU A 45 -45.17 109.60 3.94
N GLN A 46 -44.51 110.74 4.19
CA GLN A 46 -45.08 111.86 4.94
C GLN A 46 -46.06 112.67 4.07
N GLU A 47 -45.72 112.95 2.81
CA GLU A 47 -46.57 113.61 1.81
C GLU A 47 -47.75 112.72 1.37
N LEU A 48 -47.65 111.40 1.48
CA LEU A 48 -48.78 110.45 1.34
C LEU A 48 -49.58 110.33 2.64
N ARG A 49 -48.97 110.59 3.81
CA ARG A 49 -49.66 110.66 5.10
C ARG A 49 -50.44 111.95 5.29
N GLU A 50 -49.99 113.08 4.74
CA GLU A 50 -50.69 114.37 4.82
C GLU A 50 -52.10 114.37 4.18
N PRO A 51 -52.35 113.73 3.03
CA PRO A 51 -53.70 113.50 2.52
C PRO A 51 -54.43 112.39 3.29
N GLN A 52 -53.75 111.33 3.76
CA GLN A 52 -54.36 110.28 4.62
C GLN A 52 -54.76 110.75 6.03
N GLN A 53 -54.18 111.84 6.54
CA GLN A 53 -54.57 112.47 7.81
C GLN A 53 -55.64 113.55 7.63
N ARG A 54 -55.80 114.09 6.40
CA ARG A 54 -56.85 115.05 6.04
C ARG A 54 -58.11 114.36 5.51
N GLU A 55 -57.99 113.16 4.96
CA GLU A 55 -59.09 112.29 4.53
C GLU A 55 -59.23 111.09 5.48
N GLY A 56 -60.14 111.23 6.45
CA GLY A 56 -60.73 110.10 7.17
C GLY A 56 -59.99 109.64 8.41
N GLU A 57 -60.41 110.13 9.58
CA GLU A 57 -60.57 109.18 10.68
C GLU A 57 -61.56 108.11 10.19
N PRO A 58 -61.16 106.84 10.04
CA PRO A 58 -62.09 105.80 9.61
C PRO A 58 -63.25 105.80 10.60
N GLY A 59 -64.47 105.92 10.07
CA GLY A 59 -65.66 105.88 10.89
C GLY A 59 -65.64 104.61 11.75
N PRO A 60 -66.26 104.60 12.94
CA PRO A 60 -66.23 103.45 13.85
C PRO A 60 -66.66 102.12 13.20
N GLY A 61 -67.40 102.16 12.08
CA GLY A 61 -67.76 100.99 11.28
C GLY A 61 -66.59 100.37 10.48
N GLU A 62 -65.77 101.17 9.80
CA GLU A 62 -64.66 100.67 8.97
C GLU A 62 -63.53 100.09 9.83
N LEU A 63 -63.22 100.72 10.97
CA LEU A 63 -62.32 100.14 11.98
C LEU A 63 -62.84 98.81 12.51
N GLN A 64 -64.16 98.70 12.71
CA GLN A 64 -64.77 97.47 13.18
C GLN A 64 -64.73 96.36 12.11
N GLU A 65 -64.84 96.70 10.83
CA GLU A 65 -64.67 95.75 9.72
C GLU A 65 -63.23 95.30 9.54
N LEU A 66 -62.24 96.20 9.63
CA LEU A 66 -60.82 95.87 9.58
C LEU A 66 -60.41 94.98 10.77
N LEU A 67 -60.87 95.27 11.98
CA LEU A 67 -60.66 94.42 13.15
C LEU A 67 -61.30 93.03 12.98
N ARG A 68 -62.47 92.94 12.34
CA ARG A 68 -63.10 91.64 12.01
C ARG A 68 -62.29 90.89 10.96
N ALA A 69 -61.78 91.57 9.94
CA ALA A 69 -60.93 90.96 8.91
C ALA A 69 -59.60 90.47 9.48
N GLU A 70 -58.95 91.27 10.33
CA GLU A 70 -57.71 90.91 11.04
C GLU A 70 -57.93 89.72 11.97
N ARG A 71 -59.03 89.70 12.75
CA ARG A 71 -59.40 88.54 13.57
C ARG A 71 -59.63 87.29 12.73
N ARG A 72 -60.31 87.40 11.58
CA ARG A 72 -60.51 86.26 10.66
C ARG A 72 -59.19 85.76 10.06
N ALA A 73 -58.30 86.67 9.65
CA ALA A 73 -56.98 86.32 9.13
C ALA A 73 -56.11 85.66 10.20
N ARG A 74 -56.16 86.17 11.44
CA ARG A 74 -55.49 85.58 12.60
C ARG A 74 -56.03 84.19 12.92
N CYS A 75 -57.36 84.00 12.92
CA CYS A 75 -57.96 82.68 13.11
C CYS A 75 -57.55 81.69 12.01
N ARG A 76 -57.43 82.12 10.74
CA ARG A 76 -56.95 81.28 9.64
C ARG A 76 -55.48 80.89 9.81
N ALA A 77 -54.61 81.85 10.10
CA ALA A 77 -53.20 81.58 10.35
C ALA A 77 -53.00 80.71 11.60
N GLU A 78 -53.80 80.89 12.65
CA GLU A 78 -53.79 80.04 13.84
C GLU A 78 -54.25 78.60 13.52
N ALA A 79 -55.23 78.43 12.62
CA ALA A 79 -55.66 77.11 12.14
C ALA A 79 -54.57 76.43 11.29
N GLU A 80 -54.00 77.12 10.31
CA GLU A 80 -52.90 76.62 9.47
C GLU A 80 -51.66 76.26 10.32
N LEU A 81 -51.35 77.04 11.36
CA LEU A 81 -50.29 76.72 12.32
C LEU A 81 -50.61 75.50 13.19
N GLN A 82 -51.89 75.24 13.50
CA GLN A 82 -52.31 74.04 14.21
C GLN A 82 -52.20 72.81 13.32
N GLU A 83 -52.64 72.89 12.07
CA GLU A 83 -52.50 71.82 11.07
C GLU A 83 -51.02 71.48 10.82
N ALA A 84 -50.18 72.48 10.56
CA ALA A 84 -48.74 72.27 10.38
C ALA A 84 -48.04 71.69 11.63
N ARG A 85 -48.57 71.97 12.85
CA ARG A 85 -48.07 71.36 14.08
C ARG A 85 -48.51 69.90 14.22
N GLN A 86 -49.71 69.55 13.77
CA GLN A 86 -50.20 68.17 13.74
C GLN A 86 -49.40 67.35 12.74
N GLU A 87 -49.23 67.82 11.51
CA GLU A 87 -48.40 67.17 10.49
C GLU A 87 -46.95 66.97 10.97
N LEU A 88 -46.37 67.96 11.66
CA LEU A 88 -45.03 67.83 12.24
C LEU A 88 -44.98 66.81 13.39
N GLN A 89 -46.06 66.64 14.15
CA GLN A 89 -46.16 65.63 15.21
C GLN A 89 -46.28 64.23 14.61
N GLU A 90 -47.10 64.06 13.58
CA GLU A 90 -47.27 62.81 12.84
C GLU A 90 -45.95 62.38 12.17
N ALA A 91 -45.30 63.29 11.42
CA ALA A 91 -43.99 63.01 10.82
C ALA A 91 -42.90 62.68 11.86
N ARG A 92 -43.00 63.23 13.10
CA ARG A 92 -42.09 62.87 14.20
C ARG A 92 -42.37 61.48 14.76
N GLN A 93 -43.64 61.07 14.83
CA GLN A 93 -44.03 59.73 15.24
C GLN A 93 -43.56 58.70 14.21
N GLU A 94 -43.81 58.94 12.92
CA GLU A 94 -43.33 58.10 11.83
C GLU A 94 -41.80 57.98 11.83
N LEU A 95 -41.07 59.08 12.05
CA LEU A 95 -39.61 59.03 12.19
C LEU A 95 -39.14 58.27 13.43
N GLN A 96 -39.93 58.22 14.50
CA GLN A 96 -39.61 57.42 15.69
C GLN A 96 -39.88 55.93 15.43
N GLU A 97 -40.99 55.60 14.78
CA GLU A 97 -41.34 54.23 14.38
C GLU A 97 -40.29 53.66 13.41
N LEU A 98 -39.97 54.38 12.33
CA LEU A 98 -38.91 53.99 11.39
C LEU A 98 -37.54 53.82 12.09
N ARG A 99 -37.25 54.61 13.13
CA ARG A 99 -36.01 54.45 13.92
C ARG A 99 -36.04 53.19 14.77
N GLN A 100 -37.19 52.83 15.33
CA GLN A 100 -37.36 51.60 16.10
C GLN A 100 -37.23 50.38 15.18
N GLU A 101 -37.92 50.38 14.04
CA GLU A 101 -37.82 49.33 13.02
C GLU A 101 -36.38 49.14 12.53
N LEU A 102 -35.66 50.24 12.27
CA LEU A 102 -34.24 50.16 11.90
C LEU A 102 -33.35 49.60 13.01
N GLN A 103 -33.70 49.83 14.28
CA GLN A 103 -32.98 49.24 15.42
C GLN A 103 -33.29 47.74 15.54
N GLU A 104 -34.55 47.34 15.40
CA GLU A 104 -34.99 45.95 15.41
C GLU A 104 -34.33 45.15 14.28
N LEU A 105 -34.38 45.65 13.03
CA LEU A 105 -33.72 45.01 11.89
C LEU A 105 -32.20 44.91 12.06
N ARG A 106 -31.57 45.88 12.73
CA ARG A 106 -30.13 45.80 13.07
C ARG A 106 -29.85 44.72 14.11
N GLN A 107 -30.70 44.59 15.13
CA GLN A 107 -30.57 43.56 16.15
C GLN A 107 -30.81 42.16 15.55
N GLU A 108 -31.80 42.01 14.68
CA GLU A 108 -32.06 40.76 13.94
C GLU A 108 -30.89 40.39 13.02
N LEU A 109 -30.32 41.36 12.30
CA LEU A 109 -29.12 41.13 11.49
C LEU A 109 -27.91 40.72 12.33
N GLN A 110 -27.76 41.26 13.53
CA GLN A 110 -26.70 40.86 14.47
C GLN A 110 -26.94 39.44 15.00
N ALA A 111 -28.17 39.12 15.42
CA ALA A 111 -28.54 37.79 15.86
C ALA A 111 -28.33 36.74 14.77
N ALA A 112 -28.76 37.02 13.53
CA ALA A 112 -28.55 36.13 12.38
C ALA A 112 -27.06 35.97 12.02
N ARG A 113 -26.24 37.02 12.19
CA ARG A 113 -24.78 36.94 12.02
C ARG A 113 -24.13 36.10 13.12
N ASP A 114 -24.57 36.24 14.36
CA ASP A 114 -24.07 35.46 15.49
C ASP A 114 -24.50 33.99 15.39
N GLU A 115 -25.68 33.71 14.85
CA GLU A 115 -26.15 32.36 14.52
C GLU A 115 -25.39 31.75 13.35
N ALA A 116 -25.12 32.52 12.28
CA ALA A 116 -24.25 32.07 11.19
C ALA A 116 -22.79 31.87 11.62
N GLY A 117 -22.34 32.59 12.65
CA GLY A 117 -21.01 32.44 13.25
C GLY A 117 -20.87 31.19 14.14
N LYS A 118 -21.98 30.69 14.70
CA LYS A 118 -22.00 29.41 15.41
C LYS A 118 -21.95 28.30 14.37
N GLN A 119 -20.78 27.69 14.18
CA GLN A 119 -20.62 26.52 13.33
C GLN A 119 -21.64 25.45 13.72
N ASP A 120 -22.35 24.88 12.75
CA ASP A 120 -23.38 23.87 12.98
C ASP A 120 -22.86 22.77 13.93
N PRO A 121 -23.61 22.39 14.98
CA PRO A 121 -23.18 21.38 15.95
C PRO A 121 -22.86 20.04 15.27
N ARG A 122 -23.57 19.74 14.17
CA ARG A 122 -23.32 18.55 13.35
C ARG A 122 -21.95 18.58 12.67
N VAL A 123 -21.47 19.75 12.27
CA VAL A 123 -20.13 19.91 11.68
C VAL A 123 -19.06 19.72 12.75
N GLN A 124 -19.30 20.17 13.98
CA GLN A 124 -18.40 19.94 15.11
C GLN A 124 -18.32 18.45 15.47
N GLU A 125 -19.45 17.76 15.57
CA GLU A 125 -19.50 16.30 15.77
C GLU A 125 -18.72 15.56 14.68
N LEU A 126 -18.92 15.91 13.41
CA LEU A 126 -18.19 15.30 12.30
C LEU A 126 -16.69 15.61 12.35
N GLN A 127 -16.29 16.81 12.78
CA GLN A 127 -14.88 17.15 12.98
C GLN A 127 -14.25 16.32 14.10
N GLU A 128 -14.97 16.12 15.21
CA GLU A 128 -14.56 15.28 16.33
C GLU A 128 -14.48 13.80 15.93
N GLU A 129 -15.46 13.28 15.19
CA GLU A 129 -15.44 11.92 14.63
C GLU A 129 -14.27 11.73 13.68
N VAL A 130 -14.00 12.69 12.79
CA VAL A 130 -12.84 12.65 11.88
C VAL A 130 -11.53 12.71 12.65
N ALA A 131 -11.44 13.53 13.71
CA ALA A 131 -10.27 13.58 14.57
C ALA A 131 -10.07 12.25 15.34
N GLY A 132 -11.15 11.68 15.87
CA GLY A 132 -11.16 10.37 16.53
C GLY A 132 -10.72 9.24 15.60
N LEU A 133 -11.25 9.21 14.38
CA LEU A 133 -10.84 8.25 13.35
C LEU A 133 -9.37 8.43 12.95
N LYS A 134 -8.90 9.66 12.77
CA LYS A 134 -7.48 9.93 12.49
C LYS A 134 -6.58 9.42 13.61
N ASN A 135 -6.94 9.66 14.87
CA ASN A 135 -6.19 9.16 16.02
C ASN A 135 -6.21 7.62 16.07
N HIS A 136 -7.35 7.00 15.79
CA HIS A 136 -7.46 5.55 15.74
C HIS A 136 -6.56 4.94 14.65
N PHE A 137 -6.59 5.49 13.43
CA PHE A 137 -5.71 5.03 12.34
C PHE A 137 -4.24 5.27 12.65
N GLN A 138 -3.88 6.38 13.29
CA GLN A 138 -2.50 6.62 13.74
C GLN A 138 -2.05 5.57 14.76
N LEU A 139 -2.89 5.22 15.74
CA LEU A 139 -2.59 4.17 16.71
C LEU A 139 -2.47 2.79 16.07
N GLN A 140 -3.38 2.46 15.13
CA GLN A 140 -3.30 1.22 14.37
C GLN A 140 -2.03 1.14 13.53
N LEU A 141 -1.66 2.22 12.83
CA LEU A 141 -0.43 2.27 12.05
C LEU A 141 0.80 2.04 12.93
N VAL A 142 0.88 2.69 14.09
CA VAL A 142 1.98 2.48 15.05
C VAL A 142 1.99 1.04 15.57
N HIS A 143 0.83 0.44 15.81
CA HIS A 143 0.74 -0.95 16.28
C HIS A 143 1.21 -1.94 15.21
N GLU A 144 0.78 -1.76 13.96
CA GLU A 144 1.23 -2.59 12.83
C GLU A 144 2.73 -2.39 12.57
N MET A 145 3.24 -1.16 12.62
CA MET A 145 4.69 -0.90 12.53
C MET A 145 5.49 -1.60 13.63
N LYS A 146 4.95 -1.69 14.86
CA LYS A 146 5.60 -2.43 15.95
C LYS A 146 5.58 -3.94 15.68
N LYS A 147 4.47 -4.49 15.18
CA LYS A 147 4.39 -5.91 14.82
C LYS A 147 5.35 -6.26 13.69
N THR A 148 5.44 -5.42 12.66
CA THR A 148 6.36 -5.65 11.53
C THR A 148 7.81 -5.57 12.00
N ALA A 149 8.16 -4.57 12.83
CA ALA A 149 9.50 -4.47 13.40
C ALA A 149 9.87 -5.72 14.24
N GLN A 150 8.95 -6.23 15.06
CA GLN A 150 9.16 -7.46 15.83
C GLN A 150 9.33 -8.69 14.92
N ALA A 151 8.54 -8.79 13.85
CA ALA A 151 8.67 -9.88 12.88
C ALA A 151 10.02 -9.81 12.13
N GLU A 152 10.46 -8.61 11.75
CA GLU A 152 11.77 -8.38 11.13
C GLU A 152 12.92 -8.75 12.07
N GLU A 153 12.85 -8.38 13.35
CA GLU A 153 13.85 -8.79 14.35
C GLU A 153 13.90 -10.31 14.50
N GLN A 154 12.74 -10.98 14.55
CA GLN A 154 12.67 -12.44 14.61
C GLN A 154 13.29 -13.09 13.36
N LEU A 155 13.05 -12.55 12.16
CA LEU A 155 13.64 -13.03 10.92
C LEU A 155 15.16 -12.80 10.90
N ARG A 156 15.65 -11.64 11.37
CA ARG A 156 17.09 -11.37 11.51
C ARG A 156 17.75 -12.37 12.45
N LEU A 157 17.15 -12.65 13.60
CA LEU A 157 17.66 -13.64 14.56
C LEU A 157 17.63 -15.08 14.01
N ARG A 158 16.70 -15.41 13.10
CA ARG A 158 16.70 -16.71 12.41
C ARG A 158 17.80 -16.76 11.36
N ALA A 159 17.92 -15.74 10.52
CA ALA A 159 18.98 -15.63 9.52
C ALA A 159 20.37 -15.74 10.15
N GLN A 160 20.62 -15.06 11.27
CA GLN A 160 21.90 -15.17 12.00
C GLN A 160 22.20 -16.60 12.48
N ARG A 161 21.19 -17.34 12.98
CA ARG A 161 21.36 -18.74 13.40
C ARG A 161 21.60 -19.66 12.22
N ASP A 162 20.91 -19.42 11.11
CA ASP A 162 21.09 -20.19 9.88
C ASP A 162 22.47 -19.93 9.28
N GLU A 163 22.95 -18.68 9.26
CA GLU A 163 24.32 -18.31 8.87
C GLU A 163 25.37 -18.99 9.75
N GLN A 164 25.18 -18.99 11.07
CA GLN A 164 26.08 -19.71 11.99
C GLN A 164 26.10 -21.21 11.69
N ARG A 165 24.94 -21.82 11.49
CA ARG A 165 24.84 -23.24 11.15
C ARG A 165 25.50 -23.56 9.81
N VAL A 166 25.32 -22.70 8.80
CA VAL A 166 26.00 -22.85 7.50
C VAL A 166 27.51 -22.75 7.68
N ALA A 167 28.00 -21.77 8.43
CA ALA A 167 29.43 -21.63 8.71
C ALA A 167 30.02 -22.86 9.45
N GLU A 168 29.28 -23.43 10.41
CA GLU A 168 29.66 -24.67 11.09
C GLU A 168 29.72 -25.86 10.14
N LEU A 169 28.72 -26.00 9.25
CA LEU A 169 28.69 -27.05 8.24
C LEU A 169 29.82 -26.88 7.21
N GLU A 170 30.09 -25.65 6.77
CA GLU A 170 31.21 -25.34 5.88
C GLU A 170 32.56 -25.69 6.54
N ALA A 171 32.72 -25.39 7.83
CA ALA A 171 33.91 -25.78 8.58
C ALA A 171 34.07 -27.31 8.68
N GLN A 172 32.98 -28.05 8.91
CA GLN A 172 33.00 -29.51 8.91
C GLN A 172 33.34 -30.08 7.52
N VAL A 173 32.78 -29.51 6.45
CA VAL A 173 33.10 -29.90 5.07
C VAL A 173 34.57 -29.62 4.77
N ALA A 174 35.11 -28.49 5.21
CA ALA A 174 36.53 -28.17 5.05
C ALA A 174 37.42 -29.19 5.78
N GLN A 175 37.09 -29.56 7.02
CA GLN A 175 37.82 -30.59 7.77
C GLN A 175 37.79 -31.95 7.06
N VAL A 176 36.64 -32.37 6.54
CA VAL A 176 36.51 -33.63 5.79
C VAL A 176 37.31 -33.57 4.48
N ALA A 177 37.30 -32.43 3.79
CA ALA A 177 38.10 -32.22 2.58
C ALA A 177 39.61 -32.27 2.86
N GLU A 178 40.06 -31.69 3.97
CA GLU A 178 41.46 -31.80 4.41
C GLU A 178 41.84 -33.25 4.72
N LEU A 179 41.01 -33.98 5.48
CA LEU A 179 41.24 -35.39 5.79
C LEU A 179 41.30 -36.25 4.53
N LEU A 180 40.38 -36.07 3.59
CA LEU A 180 40.41 -36.72 2.28
C LEU A 180 41.69 -36.39 1.51
N GLY A 181 42.11 -35.12 1.50
CA GLY A 181 43.37 -34.69 0.89
C GLY A 181 44.59 -35.39 1.49
N THR A 182 44.65 -35.55 2.81
CA THR A 182 45.75 -36.31 3.46
C THR A 182 45.73 -37.80 3.11
N TYR A 183 44.54 -38.39 3.00
CA TYR A 183 44.35 -39.79 2.61
C TYR A 183 44.77 -40.04 1.15
N ASP A 184 44.37 -39.15 0.25
CA ASP A 184 44.79 -39.22 -1.16
C ASP A 184 46.31 -39.05 -1.30
N ALA A 185 46.92 -38.14 -0.54
CA ALA A 185 48.37 -37.98 -0.50
C ALA A 185 49.08 -39.25 0.03
N ALA A 186 48.55 -39.90 1.07
CA ALA A 186 49.07 -41.17 1.57
C ALA A 186 48.95 -42.27 0.51
N LYS A 187 47.78 -42.40 -0.13
CA LYS A 187 47.55 -43.35 -1.22
C LYS A 187 48.50 -43.14 -2.39
N GLN A 188 48.80 -41.90 -2.76
CA GLN A 188 49.80 -41.60 -3.80
C GLN A 188 51.21 -42.03 -3.40
N ARG A 189 51.60 -41.85 -2.13
CA ARG A 189 52.89 -42.35 -1.62
C ARG A 189 52.96 -43.88 -1.67
N ASP A 190 51.89 -44.56 -1.27
CA ASP A 190 51.81 -46.02 -1.32
C ASP A 190 51.87 -46.54 -2.76
N GLN A 191 51.14 -45.89 -3.69
CA GLN A 191 51.23 -46.21 -5.12
C GLN A 191 52.65 -46.03 -5.66
N ALA A 192 53.34 -44.96 -5.30
CA ALA A 192 54.72 -44.73 -5.69
C ALA A 192 55.67 -45.79 -5.08
N ALA A 193 55.46 -46.19 -3.82
CA ALA A 193 56.22 -47.28 -3.19
C ALA A 193 55.98 -48.62 -3.89
N ILE A 194 54.73 -48.94 -4.23
CA ILE A 194 54.37 -50.13 -5.01
C ILE A 194 55.05 -50.12 -6.37
N GLN A 195 55.09 -48.98 -7.07
CA GLN A 195 55.80 -48.86 -8.35
C GLN A 195 57.30 -49.12 -8.21
N ARG A 196 57.97 -48.55 -7.20
CA ARG A 196 59.39 -48.83 -6.92
C ARG A 196 59.66 -50.30 -6.59
N LEU A 197 58.78 -50.94 -5.81
CA LEU A 197 58.89 -52.37 -5.51
C LEU A 197 58.68 -53.23 -6.77
N LYS A 198 57.74 -52.86 -7.65
CA LYS A 198 57.54 -53.52 -8.95
C LYS A 198 58.78 -53.37 -9.85
N GLU A 199 59.38 -52.18 -9.91
CA GLU A 199 60.62 -51.94 -10.64
C GLU A 199 61.78 -52.76 -10.07
N ARG A 200 61.91 -52.85 -8.73
CA ARG A 200 62.94 -53.67 -8.09
C ARG A 200 62.73 -55.17 -8.32
N LEU A 201 61.49 -55.66 -8.28
CA LEU A 201 61.16 -57.03 -8.65
C LEU A 201 61.54 -57.30 -10.11
N ALA A 202 61.22 -56.40 -11.03
CA ALA A 202 61.61 -56.52 -12.42
C ALA A 202 63.15 -56.52 -12.61
N GLN A 203 63.88 -55.69 -11.86
CA GLN A 203 65.35 -55.72 -11.84
C GLN A 203 65.89 -57.06 -11.33
N LEU A 204 65.37 -57.55 -10.20
CA LEU A 204 65.74 -58.86 -9.64
C LEU A 204 65.38 -60.00 -10.58
N ASP A 205 64.27 -59.90 -11.33
CA ASP A 205 63.91 -60.89 -12.35
C ASP A 205 64.89 -60.86 -13.53
N LEU A 206 65.39 -59.69 -13.93
CA LEU A 206 66.45 -59.58 -14.95
C LEU A 206 67.78 -60.13 -14.44
N GLU A 207 68.14 -59.84 -13.19
CA GLU A 207 69.32 -60.41 -12.51
C GLU A 207 69.20 -61.93 -12.38
N ASN A 208 68.05 -62.45 -11.94
CA ASN A 208 67.81 -63.89 -11.85
C ASN A 208 67.82 -64.57 -13.22
N LYS A 209 67.26 -63.94 -14.26
CA LYS A 209 67.35 -64.44 -15.63
C LYS A 209 68.79 -64.47 -16.13
N SER A 210 69.58 -63.43 -15.87
CA SER A 210 70.99 -63.40 -16.28
C SER A 210 71.84 -64.42 -15.50
N LEU A 211 71.58 -64.60 -14.20
CA LEU A 211 72.20 -65.64 -13.37
C LEU A 211 71.79 -67.04 -13.83
N ALA A 212 70.52 -67.25 -14.16
CA ALA A 212 70.04 -68.52 -14.71
C ALA A 212 70.65 -68.80 -16.09
N LEU A 213 70.81 -67.79 -16.94
CA LEU A 213 71.54 -67.90 -18.20
C LEU A 213 73.03 -68.19 -17.98
N ALA A 214 73.68 -67.59 -16.98
CA ALA A 214 75.06 -67.90 -16.62
C ALA A 214 75.22 -69.32 -16.06
N ALA A 215 74.24 -69.78 -15.27
CA ALA A 215 74.20 -71.14 -14.73
C ALA A 215 73.86 -72.18 -15.80
N SER A 216 73.01 -71.87 -16.78
CA SER A 216 72.66 -72.76 -17.90
C SER A 216 73.72 -72.75 -19.01
N SER A 217 74.46 -71.65 -19.15
CA SER A 217 75.67 -71.57 -19.99
C SER A 217 76.87 -72.26 -19.35
N ARG A 218 76.76 -72.66 -18.08
CA ARG A 218 77.73 -73.56 -17.43
C ARG A 218 77.35 -74.99 -17.83
N PRO A 219 78.15 -75.68 -18.66
CA PRO A 219 77.80 -77.03 -19.08
C PRO A 219 77.78 -77.94 -17.84
N LEU A 220 76.69 -78.72 -17.69
CA LEU A 220 76.68 -79.93 -16.88
C LEU A 220 77.69 -80.91 -17.50
N GLY A 221 78.94 -80.77 -17.08
CA GLY A 221 80.08 -81.49 -17.63
C GLY A 221 81.39 -80.69 -17.60
N ALA A 222 81.63 -79.89 -16.56
CA ALA A 222 82.96 -79.33 -16.29
C ALA A 222 83.11 -79.08 -14.78
N ILE A 223 83.54 -80.13 -14.10
CA ILE A 223 84.29 -80.02 -12.86
C ILE A 223 85.57 -79.23 -13.23
N PRO A 224 85.84 -78.03 -12.70
CA PRO A 224 87.21 -77.59 -12.59
C PRO A 224 87.77 -78.31 -11.37
N THR A 225 88.14 -79.56 -11.58
CA THR A 225 89.22 -80.18 -10.83
C THR A 225 90.45 -79.41 -11.30
N ASP A 226 90.73 -78.29 -10.64
CA ASP A 226 92.09 -77.75 -10.58
C ASP A 226 92.92 -78.75 -9.75
N GLU A 227 93.20 -79.91 -10.36
CA GLU A 227 94.01 -81.00 -9.82
C GLU A 227 95.49 -80.90 -10.21
N SER A 228 95.90 -79.86 -10.93
CA SER A 228 97.30 -79.66 -11.35
C SER A 228 98.08 -78.64 -10.51
N ALA A 229 97.67 -78.37 -9.28
CA ALA A 229 98.44 -77.58 -8.30
C ALA A 229 98.55 -78.23 -6.91
N LEU A 230 98.42 -79.56 -6.83
CA LEU A 230 98.60 -80.31 -5.60
C LEU A 230 99.99 -80.93 -5.55
N ASP A 231 100.96 -80.12 -5.11
CA ASP A 231 102.25 -80.61 -4.65
C ASP A 231 102.02 -81.64 -3.54
N VAL A 232 102.42 -82.88 -3.80
CA VAL A 232 102.44 -84.01 -2.85
C VAL A 232 103.01 -83.63 -1.45
N PRO A 233 104.00 -82.73 -1.29
CA PRO A 233 104.42 -82.27 0.04
C PRO A 233 103.40 -81.35 0.75
N ALA A 234 102.62 -80.53 0.02
CA ALA A 234 101.60 -79.66 0.61
C ALA A 234 100.38 -80.45 1.11
N LEU A 235 100.06 -81.58 0.46
CA LEU A 235 99.03 -82.52 0.92
C LEU A 235 99.48 -83.27 2.18
N LYS A 236 100.77 -83.62 2.28
CA LYS A 236 101.36 -84.24 3.49
C LYS A 236 101.37 -83.25 4.66
N GLU A 237 101.71 -81.98 4.44
CA GLU A 237 101.62 -80.96 5.49
C GLU A 237 100.18 -80.72 5.95
N LYS A 238 99.21 -80.68 5.03
CA LYS A 238 97.79 -80.53 5.37
C LYS A 238 97.25 -81.78 6.07
N MET A 239 97.67 -82.97 5.67
CA MET A 239 97.36 -84.23 6.35
C MET A 239 97.98 -84.30 7.75
N GLU A 240 99.20 -83.81 7.96
CA GLU A 240 99.83 -83.73 9.28
C GLU A 240 99.20 -82.65 10.16
N ARG A 241 98.78 -81.51 9.58
CA ARG A 241 98.00 -80.48 10.29
C ARG A 241 96.63 -81.01 10.69
N LEU A 242 95.94 -81.75 9.81
CA LEU A 242 94.68 -82.42 10.12
C LEU A 242 94.87 -83.55 11.14
N ARG A 243 95.99 -84.29 11.09
CA ARG A 243 96.32 -85.34 12.08
C ARG A 243 96.68 -84.76 13.45
N LYS A 244 97.35 -83.62 13.51
CA LYS A 244 97.61 -82.85 14.74
C LYS A 244 96.34 -82.21 15.30
N LEU A 245 95.44 -81.74 14.44
CA LEU A 245 94.11 -81.23 14.84
C LEU A 245 93.18 -82.35 15.29
N LEU A 246 93.23 -83.54 14.69
CA LEU A 246 92.50 -84.73 15.12
C LEU A 246 93.05 -85.31 16.44
N GLN A 247 94.36 -85.28 16.66
CA GLN A 247 94.96 -85.64 17.96
C GLN A 247 94.66 -84.62 19.06
N ALA A 248 94.49 -83.33 18.71
CA ALA A 248 94.05 -82.29 19.65
C ALA A 248 92.54 -82.33 19.93
N ALA A 249 91.72 -82.80 18.97
CA ALA A 249 90.28 -82.97 19.12
C ALA A 249 89.87 -84.33 19.74
N GLY A 250 90.76 -85.34 19.70
CA GLY A 250 90.50 -86.70 20.20
C GLY A 250 90.70 -86.92 21.71
N GLN A 251 90.72 -85.87 22.54
CA GLN A 251 90.82 -86.00 24.01
C GLN A 251 89.50 -85.79 24.76
N GLY A 252 88.38 -85.69 24.07
CA GLY A 252 87.09 -85.69 24.74
C GLY A 252 85.99 -85.98 23.75
N VAL A 253 85.48 -87.21 23.81
CA VAL A 253 84.05 -87.55 23.86
C VAL A 253 83.95 -89.05 23.56
N GLU A 254 83.38 -89.75 24.53
CA GLU A 254 83.02 -91.16 24.50
C GLU A 254 82.07 -91.46 23.32
N GLU A 255 82.20 -92.68 22.80
CA GLU A 255 81.28 -93.41 21.89
C GLU A 255 79.79 -93.23 22.24
N PRO A 256 78.80 -93.45 21.33
CA PRO A 256 78.85 -94.42 20.22
C PRO A 256 78.14 -94.01 18.90
N GLU A 257 78.47 -94.69 17.80
CA GLU A 257 77.48 -95.35 16.93
C GLU A 257 78.18 -96.50 16.19
N PRO A 258 77.45 -97.57 15.87
CA PRO A 258 77.30 -97.79 14.43
C PRO A 258 75.88 -98.24 14.03
N PHE A 259 75.42 -97.62 12.95
CA PHE A 259 74.40 -98.13 12.04
C PHE A 259 74.58 -99.61 11.69
N PRO A 260 73.47 -100.32 11.39
CA PRO A 260 73.51 -101.45 10.48
C PRO A 260 72.70 -101.14 9.20
N GLU A 261 73.38 -101.20 8.05
CA GLU A 261 72.75 -101.48 6.76
C GLU A 261 72.73 -102.99 6.53
N GLY A 262 71.57 -103.52 6.11
CA GLY A 262 71.52 -104.56 5.08
C GLY A 262 71.27 -106.02 5.48
N ALA A 263 70.05 -106.48 5.17
CA ALA A 263 69.65 -107.82 4.73
C ALA A 263 69.40 -108.93 5.77
N GLY A 264 68.11 -109.19 6.02
CA GLY A 264 67.58 -110.43 6.56
C GLY A 264 66.06 -110.45 6.43
N ASP A 265 65.54 -111.25 5.52
CA ASP A 265 64.13 -111.45 5.24
C ASP A 265 63.27 -111.78 6.47
N THR A 266 61.99 -111.44 6.35
CA THR A 266 60.82 -111.77 7.20
C THR A 266 60.47 -110.76 8.31
N ALA A 267 59.22 -110.27 8.23
CA ALA A 267 58.48 -109.52 9.26
C ALA A 267 58.78 -108.02 9.45
N SER A 268 58.56 -107.19 8.42
CA SER A 268 58.27 -105.75 8.65
C SER A 268 57.24 -105.12 7.69
N GLY A 269 56.31 -105.93 7.15
CA GLY A 269 55.12 -105.40 6.45
C GLY A 269 54.05 -104.79 7.38
N GLY A 270 54.29 -104.81 8.70
CA GLY A 270 53.31 -104.40 9.72
C GLY A 270 53.35 -102.90 10.08
N HIS A 271 54.47 -102.20 9.87
CA HIS A 271 54.62 -100.79 10.26
C HIS A 271 54.33 -99.79 9.12
N CYS A 272 54.59 -100.16 7.85
CA CYS A 272 54.20 -99.33 6.70
C CYS A 272 52.69 -99.34 6.43
N GLN A 273 51.96 -100.40 6.83
CA GLN A 273 50.50 -100.46 6.69
C GLN A 273 49.73 -99.43 7.55
N PRO A 274 50.01 -99.26 8.85
CA PRO A 274 49.34 -98.26 9.67
C PRO A 274 49.71 -96.83 9.26
N GLU A 275 50.96 -96.55 8.88
CA GLU A 275 51.37 -95.23 8.39
C GLU A 275 50.68 -94.87 7.06
N LEU A 276 50.55 -95.82 6.13
CA LEU A 276 49.84 -95.60 4.87
C LEU A 276 48.32 -95.42 5.07
N ARG A 277 47.74 -96.04 6.11
CA ARG A 277 46.35 -95.81 6.52
C ARG A 277 46.18 -94.43 7.15
N GLN A 278 47.10 -94.01 8.01
CA GLN A 278 47.11 -92.66 8.61
C GLN A 278 47.24 -91.58 7.54
N LEU A 279 48.15 -91.73 6.57
CA LEU A 279 48.28 -90.77 5.46
C LEU A 279 47.02 -90.71 4.60
N LYS A 280 46.35 -91.84 4.35
CA LYS A 280 45.08 -91.88 3.61
C LYS A 280 43.96 -91.20 4.39
N GLU A 281 43.87 -91.45 5.70
CA GLU A 281 42.92 -90.76 6.56
C GLU A 281 43.19 -89.26 6.64
N GLU A 282 44.46 -88.83 6.71
CA GLU A 282 44.86 -87.42 6.66
C GLU A 282 44.55 -86.78 5.31
N PHE A 283 44.76 -87.50 4.21
CA PHE A 283 44.40 -87.05 2.87
C PHE A 283 42.89 -86.92 2.71
N GLU A 284 42.10 -87.90 3.15
CA GLU A 284 40.63 -87.80 3.12
C GLU A 284 40.13 -86.68 4.04
N ARG A 285 40.74 -86.48 5.22
CA ARG A 285 40.46 -85.33 6.08
C ARG A 285 40.81 -84.01 5.40
N SER A 286 41.93 -83.93 4.70
CA SER A 286 42.36 -82.74 3.95
C SER A 286 41.43 -82.45 2.77
N LYS A 287 41.01 -83.50 2.04
CA LYS A 287 40.06 -83.42 0.92
C LYS A 287 38.67 -82.96 1.38
N VAL A 288 38.17 -83.49 2.49
CA VAL A 288 36.90 -83.05 3.10
C VAL A 288 36.99 -81.60 3.57
N ARG A 289 38.11 -81.20 4.21
CA ARG A 289 38.33 -79.80 4.60
C ARG A 289 38.39 -78.85 3.40
N ALA A 290 39.07 -79.25 2.31
CA ALA A 290 39.13 -78.46 1.08
C ALA A 290 37.75 -78.35 0.40
N GLN A 291 36.98 -79.44 0.36
CA GLN A 291 35.60 -79.42 -0.16
C GLN A 291 34.68 -78.56 0.71
N GLN A 292 34.78 -78.63 2.03
CA GLN A 292 34.02 -77.79 2.95
C GLN A 292 34.39 -76.31 2.80
N LEU A 293 35.67 -76.00 2.64
CA LEU A 293 36.11 -74.63 2.37
C LEU A 293 35.57 -74.12 1.04
N LEU A 294 35.67 -74.88 -0.05
CA LEU A 294 35.11 -74.50 -1.35
C LEU A 294 33.59 -74.35 -1.33
N GLN A 295 32.88 -75.19 -0.59
CA GLN A 295 31.43 -75.07 -0.41
C GLN A 295 31.07 -73.86 0.47
N SER A 296 31.88 -73.54 1.48
CA SER A 296 31.70 -72.38 2.35
C SER A 296 32.07 -71.06 1.68
N GLU A 297 33.08 -71.07 0.80
CA GLU A 297 33.44 -69.91 -0.02
C GLU A 297 32.40 -69.71 -1.12
N GLY A 298 31.96 -70.78 -1.79
CA GLY A 298 30.88 -70.71 -2.79
C GLY A 298 29.54 -70.23 -2.25
N SER A 299 29.18 -70.56 -0.99
CA SER A 299 27.95 -70.05 -0.37
C SER A 299 28.06 -68.59 0.08
N LYS A 300 29.23 -68.15 0.54
CA LYS A 300 29.51 -66.73 0.81
C LYS A 300 29.53 -65.92 -0.48
N ASP A 301 30.16 -66.42 -1.53
CA ASP A 301 30.23 -65.77 -2.85
C ASP A 301 28.83 -65.67 -3.49
N ALA A 302 27.97 -66.67 -3.30
CA ALA A 302 26.58 -66.61 -3.70
C ALA A 302 25.80 -65.53 -2.93
N GLY A 303 25.98 -65.44 -1.61
CA GLY A 303 25.36 -64.38 -0.79
C GLY A 303 25.85 -62.98 -1.17
N LEU A 304 27.16 -62.80 -1.38
CA LEU A 304 27.75 -61.55 -1.85
C LEU A 304 27.24 -61.17 -3.25
N ALA A 305 27.03 -62.15 -4.15
CA ALA A 305 26.46 -61.90 -5.47
C ALA A 305 25.00 -61.45 -5.41
N GLU A 306 24.19 -62.04 -4.54
CA GLU A 306 22.80 -61.63 -4.30
C GLU A 306 22.72 -60.22 -3.69
N GLU A 307 23.57 -59.90 -2.70
CA GLU A 307 23.65 -58.55 -2.12
C GLU A 307 24.07 -57.50 -3.16
N LEU A 308 25.04 -57.84 -4.01
CA LEU A 308 25.50 -56.96 -5.08
C LEU A 308 24.41 -56.78 -6.15
N GLN A 309 23.62 -57.81 -6.43
CA GLN A 309 22.46 -57.72 -7.30
C GLN A 309 21.35 -56.84 -6.69
N GLN A 310 21.02 -57.03 -5.42
CA GLN A 310 20.05 -56.19 -4.70
C GLN A 310 20.50 -54.72 -4.66
N ALA A 311 21.78 -54.46 -4.41
CA ALA A 311 22.34 -53.11 -4.45
C ALA A 311 22.25 -52.49 -5.86
N ARG A 312 22.46 -53.28 -6.93
CA ARG A 312 22.26 -52.83 -8.32
C ARG A 312 20.80 -52.50 -8.62
N GLU A 313 19.87 -53.32 -8.15
CA GLU A 313 18.43 -53.10 -8.32
C GLU A 313 17.97 -51.85 -7.56
N GLN A 314 18.44 -51.65 -6.33
CA GLN A 314 18.20 -50.44 -5.56
C GLN A 314 18.77 -49.19 -6.25
N LEU A 315 20.00 -49.29 -6.79
CA LEU A 315 20.59 -48.20 -7.58
C LEU A 315 19.79 -47.90 -8.85
N ALA A 316 19.26 -48.92 -9.54
CA ALA A 316 18.38 -48.73 -10.69
C ALA A 316 17.07 -48.03 -10.30
N GLN A 317 16.41 -48.49 -9.23
CA GLN A 317 15.19 -47.86 -8.72
C GLN A 317 15.41 -46.41 -8.27
N LEU A 318 16.54 -46.11 -7.63
CA LEU A 318 16.89 -44.74 -7.23
C LEU A 318 17.15 -43.85 -8.45
N ARG A 319 17.79 -44.38 -9.50
CA ARG A 319 17.99 -43.67 -10.77
C ARG A 319 16.66 -43.39 -11.46
N ASP A 320 15.76 -44.37 -11.54
CA ASP A 320 14.43 -44.19 -12.14
C ASP A 320 13.60 -43.15 -11.38
N LYS A 321 13.62 -43.21 -10.04
CA LYS A 321 12.98 -42.19 -9.19
C LYS A 321 13.61 -40.81 -9.41
N HIS A 322 14.93 -40.72 -9.54
CA HIS A 322 15.60 -39.46 -9.84
C HIS A 322 15.17 -38.91 -11.20
N MET A 323 15.10 -39.75 -12.24
CA MET A 323 14.63 -39.31 -13.56
C MET A 323 13.17 -38.86 -13.52
N GLN A 324 12.30 -39.59 -12.81
CA GLN A 324 10.89 -39.19 -12.63
C GLN A 324 10.75 -37.86 -11.89
N LEU A 325 11.52 -37.64 -10.82
CA LEU A 325 11.51 -36.37 -10.10
C LEU A 325 12.06 -35.23 -10.94
N GLN A 326 13.08 -35.48 -11.77
CA GLN A 326 13.58 -34.48 -12.72
C GLN A 326 12.52 -34.10 -13.75
N LEU A 327 11.86 -35.08 -14.36
CA LEU A 327 10.79 -34.83 -15.33
C LEU A 327 9.62 -34.06 -14.71
N ALA A 328 9.17 -34.47 -13.52
CA ALA A 328 8.10 -33.75 -12.81
C ALA A 328 8.49 -32.32 -12.43
N ALA A 329 9.76 -32.10 -12.05
CA ALA A 329 10.27 -30.76 -11.77
C ALA A 329 10.32 -29.90 -13.04
N ASP A 330 10.74 -30.46 -14.17
CA ASP A 330 10.78 -29.77 -15.46
C ASP A 330 9.37 -29.44 -15.97
N GLU A 331 8.42 -30.36 -15.84
CA GLU A 331 7.01 -30.14 -16.19
C GLU A 331 6.39 -29.05 -15.33
N ALA A 332 6.59 -29.07 -14.00
CA ALA A 332 6.11 -28.02 -13.11
C ALA A 332 6.75 -26.67 -13.43
N GLN A 333 8.04 -26.62 -13.77
CA GLN A 333 8.70 -25.40 -14.21
C GLN A 333 8.12 -24.86 -15.52
N GLN A 334 7.78 -25.73 -16.47
CA GLN A 334 7.15 -25.33 -17.73
C GLN A 334 5.76 -24.73 -17.49
N GLN A 335 4.93 -25.40 -16.68
CA GLN A 335 3.60 -24.91 -16.29
C GLN A 335 3.69 -23.52 -15.64
N HIS A 336 4.60 -23.34 -14.68
CA HIS A 336 4.80 -22.03 -14.05
C HIS A 336 5.31 -20.96 -15.02
N ARG A 337 6.16 -21.33 -15.99
CA ARG A 337 6.60 -20.39 -17.04
C ARG A 337 5.44 -19.96 -17.93
N GLU A 338 4.57 -20.88 -18.32
CA GLU A 338 3.37 -20.59 -19.11
C GLU A 338 2.38 -19.71 -18.34
N GLU A 339 2.10 -20.03 -17.06
CA GLU A 339 1.27 -19.20 -16.18
C GLU A 339 1.84 -17.79 -16.02
N LEU A 340 3.15 -17.66 -15.82
CA LEU A 340 3.82 -16.36 -15.72
C LEU A 340 3.74 -15.59 -17.04
N GLN A 341 3.84 -16.26 -18.18
CA GLN A 341 3.65 -15.62 -19.49
C GLN A 341 2.21 -15.17 -19.69
N GLY A 342 1.22 -16.01 -19.32
CA GLY A 342 -0.21 -15.66 -19.34
C GLY A 342 -0.50 -14.42 -18.50
N LYS A 343 -0.08 -14.42 -17.23
CA LYS A 343 -0.23 -13.26 -16.32
C LYS A 343 0.48 -12.00 -16.86
N LYS A 344 1.65 -12.14 -17.48
CA LYS A 344 2.35 -11.01 -18.13
C LYS A 344 1.55 -10.44 -19.30
N GLN A 345 0.96 -11.28 -20.14
CA GLN A 345 0.13 -10.85 -21.25
C GLN A 345 -1.15 -10.16 -20.75
N GLU A 346 -1.82 -10.71 -19.74
CA GLU A 346 -3.00 -10.11 -19.10
C GLU A 346 -2.66 -8.73 -18.51
N LEU A 347 -1.54 -8.60 -17.79
CA LEU A 347 -1.09 -7.31 -17.26
C LEU A 347 -0.82 -6.29 -18.38
N GLN A 348 -0.20 -6.71 -19.48
CA GLN A 348 0.02 -5.83 -20.64
C GLN A 348 -1.30 -5.39 -21.27
N GLN A 349 -2.26 -6.29 -21.42
CA GLN A 349 -3.60 -5.97 -21.94
C GLN A 349 -4.33 -4.98 -21.02
N LEU A 350 -4.33 -5.22 -19.71
CA LEU A 350 -4.92 -4.32 -18.72
C LEU A 350 -4.25 -2.93 -18.73
N GLN A 351 -2.92 -2.87 -18.86
CA GLN A 351 -2.20 -1.60 -19.00
C GLN A 351 -2.59 -0.85 -20.28
N GLN A 352 -2.74 -1.56 -21.40
CA GLN A 352 -3.19 -0.95 -22.66
C GLN A 352 -4.62 -0.43 -22.56
N LEU A 353 -5.54 -1.20 -21.97
CA LEU A 353 -6.92 -0.78 -21.74
C LEU A 353 -6.98 0.44 -20.83
N HIS A 354 -6.25 0.41 -19.71
CA HIS A 354 -6.20 1.55 -18.79
C HIS A 354 -5.64 2.80 -19.47
N ARG A 355 -4.59 2.66 -20.29
CA ARG A 355 -4.04 3.77 -21.09
C ARG A 355 -5.09 4.33 -22.06
N GLN A 356 -5.82 3.47 -22.77
CA GLN A 356 -6.89 3.89 -23.67
C GLN A 356 -8.03 4.59 -22.93
N GLU A 357 -8.42 4.11 -21.75
CA GLU A 357 -9.44 4.74 -20.90
C GLU A 357 -8.98 6.11 -20.40
N LEU A 358 -7.74 6.25 -19.97
CA LEU A 358 -7.16 7.54 -19.60
C LEU A 358 -7.17 8.52 -20.78
N GLU A 359 -6.75 8.08 -21.96
CA GLU A 359 -6.76 8.90 -23.17
C GLU A 359 -8.21 9.32 -23.53
N ARG A 360 -9.18 8.40 -23.45
CA ARG A 360 -10.60 8.71 -23.66
C ARG A 360 -11.12 9.74 -22.65
N CYS A 361 -10.84 9.57 -21.37
CA CYS A 361 -11.23 10.52 -20.32
C CYS A 361 -10.61 11.90 -20.56
N GLN A 362 -9.31 11.96 -20.88
CA GLN A 362 -8.63 13.21 -21.20
C GLN A 362 -9.26 13.92 -22.40
N LEU A 363 -9.56 13.19 -23.47
CA LEU A 363 -10.24 13.75 -24.64
C LEU A 363 -11.63 14.28 -24.30
N GLN A 364 -12.41 13.55 -23.48
CA GLN A 364 -13.73 14.01 -23.03
C GLN A 364 -13.63 15.30 -22.19
N PHE A 365 -12.65 15.40 -21.29
CA PHE A 365 -12.45 16.64 -20.51
C PHE A 365 -12.01 17.80 -21.40
N ARG A 366 -11.12 17.57 -22.38
CA ARG A 366 -10.73 18.59 -23.37
C ARG A 366 -11.94 19.06 -24.19
N GLN A 367 -12.78 18.14 -24.65
CA GLN A 367 -13.99 18.48 -25.40
C GLN A 367 -14.97 19.31 -24.56
N ARG A 368 -15.20 18.93 -23.30
CA ARG A 368 -16.05 19.72 -22.38
C ARG A 368 -15.48 21.10 -22.11
N ALA A 369 -14.16 21.23 -21.97
CA ALA A 369 -13.51 22.52 -21.79
C ALA A 369 -13.72 23.42 -23.01
N LEU A 370 -13.49 22.91 -24.21
CA LEU A 370 -13.72 23.64 -25.46
C LEU A 370 -15.18 24.07 -25.62
N GLN A 371 -16.14 23.20 -25.30
CA GLN A 371 -17.57 23.53 -25.33
C GLN A 371 -17.91 24.69 -24.39
N LEU A 372 -17.39 24.67 -23.16
CA LEU A 372 -17.58 25.76 -22.21
C LEU A 372 -16.93 27.06 -22.69
N GLU A 373 -15.73 26.99 -23.27
CA GLU A 373 -15.07 28.16 -23.88
C GLU A 373 -15.92 28.75 -25.01
N GLU A 374 -16.44 27.93 -25.92
CA GLU A 374 -17.34 28.38 -26.99
C GLU A 374 -18.63 29.03 -26.45
N GLU A 375 -19.22 28.46 -25.40
CA GLU A 375 -20.40 29.04 -24.75
C GLU A 375 -20.09 30.39 -24.11
N MET A 376 -18.93 30.52 -23.46
CA MET A 376 -18.46 31.79 -22.90
C MET A 376 -18.19 32.82 -23.99
N HIS A 377 -17.62 32.42 -25.12
CA HIS A 377 -17.46 33.29 -26.29
C HIS A 377 -18.81 33.77 -26.82
N LYS A 378 -19.78 32.86 -27.03
CA LYS A 378 -21.15 33.20 -27.44
C LYS A 378 -21.82 34.16 -26.45
N GLN A 379 -21.62 33.98 -25.15
CA GLN A 379 -22.16 34.89 -24.13
C GLN A 379 -21.50 36.28 -24.19
N ARG A 380 -20.18 36.35 -24.38
CA ARG A 380 -19.46 37.62 -24.56
C ARG A 380 -19.94 38.35 -25.81
N ASP A 381 -20.11 37.65 -26.92
CA ASP A 381 -20.59 38.24 -28.18
C ASP A 381 -22.02 38.78 -28.04
N ARG A 382 -22.90 38.04 -27.38
CA ARG A 382 -24.26 38.51 -27.04
C ARG A 382 -24.24 39.75 -26.15
N ALA A 383 -23.41 39.76 -25.11
CA ALA A 383 -23.27 40.91 -24.23
C ALA A 383 -22.74 42.15 -24.97
N LEU A 384 -21.74 41.97 -25.83
CA LEU A 384 -21.22 43.04 -26.69
C LEU A 384 -22.29 43.55 -27.67
N ALA A 385 -23.11 42.67 -28.26
CA ALA A 385 -24.21 43.07 -29.12
C ALA A 385 -25.27 43.90 -28.37
N VAL A 386 -25.67 43.46 -27.16
CA VAL A 386 -26.62 44.21 -26.31
C VAL A 386 -26.02 45.56 -25.90
N LEU A 387 -24.75 45.61 -25.53
CA LEU A 387 -24.08 46.87 -25.22
C LEU A 387 -24.08 47.81 -26.45
N ALA A 388 -23.78 47.31 -27.64
CA ALA A 388 -23.83 48.09 -28.87
C ALA A 388 -25.26 48.60 -29.18
N GLU A 389 -26.29 47.80 -28.91
CA GLU A 389 -27.69 48.25 -29.02
C GLU A 389 -28.01 49.35 -28.01
N LYS A 390 -27.59 49.20 -26.75
CA LYS A 390 -27.74 50.24 -25.72
C LYS A 390 -26.98 51.51 -26.05
N GLU A 391 -25.78 51.41 -26.62
CA GLU A 391 -25.04 52.57 -27.11
C GLU A 391 -25.80 53.28 -28.23
N ARG A 392 -26.41 52.55 -29.17
CA ARG A 392 -27.27 53.13 -30.22
C ARG A 392 -28.52 53.79 -29.64
N GLU A 393 -29.17 53.17 -28.66
CA GLU A 393 -30.31 53.77 -27.95
C GLU A 393 -29.90 55.05 -27.21
N LEU A 394 -28.79 55.02 -26.47
CA LEU A 394 -28.24 56.20 -25.80
C LEU A 394 -27.87 57.30 -26.81
N GLN A 395 -27.31 56.94 -27.96
CA GLN A 395 -27.05 57.89 -29.05
C GLN A 395 -28.36 58.49 -29.60
N ARG A 396 -29.43 57.70 -29.74
CA ARG A 396 -30.76 58.20 -30.16
C ARG A 396 -31.38 59.13 -29.11
N LEU A 397 -31.24 58.82 -27.83
CA LEU A 397 -31.74 59.67 -26.73
C LEU A 397 -30.90 60.94 -26.53
N ARG A 398 -29.61 60.89 -26.86
CA ARG A 398 -28.69 62.04 -26.86
C ARG A 398 -28.75 62.85 -28.15
N ALA A 399 -29.34 62.33 -29.22
CA ALA A 399 -29.62 63.13 -30.41
C ALA A 399 -30.52 64.28 -29.97
N PRO A 400 -30.17 65.54 -30.30
CA PRO A 400 -30.85 66.69 -29.74
C PRO A 400 -32.34 66.59 -30.08
N VAL A 401 -33.19 66.62 -29.05
CA VAL A 401 -34.60 66.99 -29.18
C VAL A 401 -34.56 68.40 -29.75
N LEU A 402 -34.62 68.50 -31.08
CA LEU A 402 -34.79 69.76 -31.77
C LEU A 402 -36.07 70.38 -31.21
N PRO A 403 -36.03 71.60 -30.65
CA PRO A 403 -37.27 72.28 -30.29
C PRO A 403 -38.07 72.43 -31.59
N HIS A 404 -39.27 71.87 -31.60
CA HIS A 404 -40.22 71.99 -32.69
C HIS A 404 -40.55 73.48 -32.87
N ARG A 405 -39.79 74.15 -33.75
CA ARG A 405 -39.98 75.54 -34.15
C ARG A 405 -40.67 75.51 -35.50
N GLY A 406 -42.00 75.54 -35.49
CA GLY A 406 -42.81 75.84 -36.66
C GLY A 406 -43.45 77.22 -36.51
N PRO A 407 -43.13 78.19 -37.37
CA PRO A 407 -43.96 79.38 -37.59
C PRO A 407 -44.67 79.34 -38.96
N GLN A 408 -45.84 80.00 -38.99
CA GLN A 408 -46.72 80.38 -40.11
C GLN A 408 -47.89 79.40 -40.37
N ASP A 409 -49.11 79.72 -39.92
CA ASP A 409 -50.08 80.74 -40.40
C ASP A 409 -50.79 80.32 -41.70
N THR A 410 -52.02 79.79 -41.57
CA THR A 410 -53.17 80.17 -42.43
C THR A 410 -54.51 79.77 -41.77
N VAL A 411 -55.21 80.81 -41.29
CA VAL A 411 -56.67 81.06 -41.28
C VAL A 411 -57.61 80.17 -40.42
N PRO A 412 -58.49 80.78 -39.59
CA PRO A 412 -59.37 80.10 -38.65
C PRO A 412 -60.78 79.87 -39.23
N GLU A 413 -61.39 78.74 -38.89
CA GLU A 413 -62.85 78.66 -38.72
C GLU A 413 -63.16 78.02 -37.37
N ALA A 414 -64.00 78.73 -36.62
CA ALA A 414 -64.46 78.38 -35.30
C ALA A 414 -65.83 77.72 -35.41
N GLU A 415 -66.00 76.56 -34.77
CA GLU A 415 -67.26 76.14 -34.14
C GLU A 415 -66.89 75.36 -32.86
N PRO A 416 -67.57 75.60 -31.73
CA PRO A 416 -67.19 75.08 -30.42
C PRO A 416 -67.92 73.77 -30.08
N GLY A 417 -67.23 72.88 -29.39
CA GLY A 417 -67.82 71.67 -28.81
C GLY A 417 -66.88 71.03 -27.81
N CYS A 418 -66.94 71.47 -26.57
CA CYS A 418 -66.38 70.76 -25.42
C CYS A 418 -67.01 69.36 -25.33
N ASP A 419 -66.19 68.32 -25.17
CA ASP A 419 -66.07 67.63 -23.89
C ASP A 419 -65.02 66.50 -23.91
N SER A 420 -64.10 66.60 -22.95
CA SER A 420 -63.65 65.52 -22.07
C SER A 420 -63.00 64.27 -22.69
N ALA A 421 -61.67 64.33 -22.76
CA ALA A 421 -60.75 63.38 -22.12
C ALA A 421 -61.30 61.97 -21.78
N GLU A 422 -61.27 61.07 -22.76
CA GLU A 422 -61.11 59.63 -22.53
C GLU A 422 -60.12 59.07 -23.56
N ILE A 423 -58.85 59.42 -23.38
CA ILE A 423 -57.74 58.65 -23.94
C ILE A 423 -57.74 57.33 -23.15
N LEU A 424 -58.45 56.33 -23.68
CA LEU A 424 -58.29 54.94 -23.30
C LEU A 424 -56.79 54.62 -23.19
N PRO A 425 -56.30 53.98 -22.11
CA PRO A 425 -54.90 53.58 -22.01
C PRO A 425 -54.61 52.58 -23.13
N ARG A 426 -53.94 53.05 -24.16
CA ARG A 426 -53.34 52.20 -25.21
C ARG A 426 -52.07 51.56 -24.66
N GLU A 427 -52.18 50.87 -23.53
CA GLU A 427 -51.06 50.22 -22.84
C GLU A 427 -51.12 48.68 -22.89
N LEU A 428 -52.05 48.10 -23.64
CA LEU A 428 -52.02 46.65 -23.96
C LEU A 428 -51.92 46.39 -25.45
N GLN A 429 -51.14 47.22 -26.16
CA GLN A 429 -50.58 46.81 -27.44
C GLN A 429 -49.19 46.21 -27.14
N PRO A 430 -49.02 44.87 -27.13
CA PRO A 430 -47.69 44.29 -27.01
C PRO A 430 -46.86 44.84 -28.17
N CYS A 431 -45.82 45.60 -27.83
CA CYS A 431 -44.84 46.06 -28.81
C CYS A 431 -44.27 44.80 -29.51
N PRO A 432 -44.36 44.68 -30.85
CA PRO A 432 -43.90 43.48 -31.58
C PRO A 432 -42.37 43.28 -31.56
N GLY A 433 -41.66 44.06 -30.74
CA GLY A 433 -40.21 43.97 -30.53
C GLY A 433 -39.77 43.42 -29.18
N SER A 434 -40.65 43.23 -28.19
CA SER A 434 -40.26 42.66 -26.88
C SER A 434 -40.65 41.19 -26.67
N GLU A 435 -41.52 40.64 -27.52
CA GLU A 435 -41.88 39.22 -27.51
C GLU A 435 -40.72 38.25 -27.85
N PRO A 436 -39.76 38.53 -28.76
CA PRO A 436 -38.73 37.54 -29.11
C PRO A 436 -37.75 37.26 -27.97
N THR A 437 -37.55 38.19 -27.03
CA THR A 437 -36.62 38.00 -25.90
C THR A 437 -37.15 36.99 -24.88
N PHE A 438 -38.47 36.97 -24.63
CA PHE A 438 -39.08 36.04 -23.70
C PHE A 438 -39.10 34.61 -24.27
N PHE A 439 -39.40 34.45 -25.55
CA PHE A 439 -39.37 33.14 -26.22
C PHE A 439 -37.95 32.55 -26.30
N LEU A 440 -36.94 33.36 -26.61
CA LEU A 440 -35.54 32.90 -26.64
C LEU A 440 -35.03 32.50 -25.25
N TYR A 441 -35.44 33.21 -24.19
CA TYR A 441 -35.10 32.84 -22.82
C TYR A 441 -35.80 31.53 -22.40
N ALA A 442 -37.09 31.39 -22.72
CA ALA A 442 -37.84 30.17 -22.46
C ALA A 442 -37.23 28.95 -23.19
N GLU A 443 -36.81 29.13 -24.45
CA GLU A 443 -36.13 28.07 -25.22
C GLU A 443 -34.77 27.70 -24.60
N GLN A 444 -33.99 28.69 -24.13
CA GLN A 444 -32.73 28.44 -23.43
C GLN A 444 -32.95 27.73 -22.09
N LEU A 445 -34.02 28.06 -21.36
CA LEU A 445 -34.40 27.38 -20.13
C LEU A 445 -34.75 25.91 -20.43
N ALA A 446 -35.56 25.66 -21.46
CA ALA A 446 -35.95 24.31 -21.87
C ALA A 446 -34.73 23.45 -22.28
N ARG A 447 -33.74 24.02 -22.99
CA ARG A 447 -32.50 23.30 -23.32
C ARG A 447 -31.72 22.92 -22.07
N LYS A 448 -31.57 23.86 -21.12
CA LYS A 448 -30.92 23.58 -19.83
C LYS A 448 -31.69 22.54 -19.01
N GLU A 449 -33.01 22.56 -19.03
CA GLU A 449 -33.83 21.55 -18.35
C GLU A 449 -33.64 20.16 -18.95
N VAL A 450 -33.56 20.04 -20.28
CA VAL A 450 -33.27 18.77 -20.97
C VAL A 450 -31.87 18.27 -20.63
N GLU A 451 -30.87 19.15 -20.62
CA GLU A 451 -29.49 18.80 -20.23
C GLU A 451 -29.42 18.36 -18.77
N ILE A 452 -30.06 19.09 -17.84
CA ILE A 452 -30.16 18.71 -16.44
C ILE A 452 -30.86 17.36 -16.30
N ALA A 453 -31.94 17.10 -17.05
CA ALA A 453 -32.62 15.82 -17.04
C ALA A 453 -31.73 14.68 -17.57
N ALA A 454 -30.96 14.92 -18.64
CA ALA A 454 -29.99 13.97 -19.17
C ALA A 454 -28.86 13.67 -18.17
N LEU A 455 -28.30 14.71 -17.54
CA LEU A 455 -27.28 14.57 -16.49
C LEU A 455 -27.83 13.83 -15.26
N ARG A 456 -29.07 14.09 -14.86
CA ARG A 456 -29.74 13.35 -13.78
C ARG A 456 -29.92 11.87 -14.12
N LYS A 457 -30.31 11.55 -15.36
CA LYS A 457 -30.41 10.15 -15.84
C LYS A 457 -29.06 9.46 -15.85
N GLN A 458 -28.01 10.12 -16.36
CA GLN A 458 -26.64 9.60 -16.34
C GLN A 458 -26.14 9.37 -14.92
N ARG A 459 -26.34 10.33 -14.01
CA ARG A 459 -26.02 10.20 -12.59
C ARG A 459 -26.73 9.00 -11.97
N HIS A 460 -28.03 8.83 -12.22
CA HIS A 460 -28.77 7.69 -11.70
C HIS A 460 -28.26 6.35 -12.26
N GLY A 461 -27.92 6.30 -13.55
CA GLY A 461 -27.29 5.13 -14.17
C GLY A 461 -25.94 4.77 -13.52
N LEU A 462 -25.09 5.78 -13.28
CA LEU A 462 -23.81 5.57 -12.58
C LEU A 462 -24.01 5.16 -11.12
N GLN A 463 -25.00 5.74 -10.42
CA GLN A 463 -25.35 5.33 -9.06
C GLN A 463 -25.79 3.86 -8.99
N LEU A 464 -26.61 3.41 -9.94
CA LEU A 464 -27.04 2.01 -10.03
C LEU A 464 -25.86 1.09 -10.31
N GLN A 465 -24.97 1.46 -11.23
CA GLN A 465 -23.75 0.70 -11.52
C GLN A 465 -22.85 0.61 -10.29
N LEU A 466 -22.70 1.70 -9.54
CA LEU A 466 -21.93 1.73 -8.30
C LEU A 466 -22.55 0.79 -7.25
N GLN A 467 -23.86 0.83 -7.06
CA GLN A 467 -24.57 -0.11 -6.17
C GLN A 467 -24.41 -1.57 -6.61
N GLN A 468 -24.48 -1.85 -7.92
CA GLN A 468 -24.25 -3.19 -8.45
C GLN A 468 -22.81 -3.67 -8.22
N LEU A 469 -21.82 -2.81 -8.43
CA LEU A 469 -20.41 -3.12 -8.18
C LEU A 469 -20.14 -3.34 -6.68
N GLN A 470 -20.74 -2.52 -5.80
CA GLN A 470 -20.69 -2.72 -4.36
C GLN A 470 -21.32 -4.05 -3.95
N GLY A 471 -22.50 -4.39 -4.50
CA GLY A 471 -23.15 -5.68 -4.25
C GLY A 471 -22.30 -6.87 -4.69
N ARG A 472 -21.67 -6.79 -5.87
CA ARG A 472 -20.73 -7.82 -6.33
C ARG A 472 -19.51 -7.93 -5.43
N ALA A 473 -18.91 -6.81 -5.03
CA ALA A 473 -17.76 -6.81 -4.13
C ALA A 473 -18.08 -7.43 -2.77
N LEU A 474 -19.26 -7.14 -2.20
CA LEU A 474 -19.72 -7.78 -0.96
C LEU A 474 -19.93 -9.29 -1.15
N ALA A 475 -20.55 -9.72 -2.24
CA ALA A 475 -20.74 -11.13 -2.53
C ALA A 475 -19.41 -11.89 -2.68
N GLU A 476 -18.42 -11.32 -3.36
CA GLU A 476 -17.08 -11.93 -3.45
C GLU A 476 -16.37 -11.93 -2.09
N GLN A 477 -16.52 -10.87 -1.28
CA GLN A 477 -15.98 -10.86 0.08
C GLN A 477 -16.57 -11.98 0.95
N ASP A 478 -17.88 -12.22 0.87
CA ASP A 478 -18.54 -13.27 1.64
C ASP A 478 -18.10 -14.67 1.16
N ARG A 479 -17.95 -14.88 -0.16
CA ARG A 479 -17.36 -16.13 -0.70
C ARG A 479 -15.95 -16.37 -0.17
N HIS A 480 -15.08 -15.36 -0.22
CA HIS A 480 -13.73 -15.49 0.30
C HIS A 480 -13.71 -15.73 1.81
N ARG A 481 -14.65 -15.14 2.57
CA ARG A 481 -14.80 -15.44 4.01
C ARG A 481 -15.19 -16.89 4.25
N GLU A 482 -16.11 -17.43 3.45
CA GLU A 482 -16.51 -18.84 3.50
C GLU A 482 -15.35 -19.76 3.14
N GLU A 483 -14.63 -19.50 2.05
CA GLU A 483 -13.44 -20.24 1.61
C GLU A 483 -12.35 -20.25 2.70
N VAL A 484 -12.07 -19.07 3.28
CA VAL A 484 -11.11 -18.94 4.39
C VAL A 484 -11.58 -19.74 5.60
N ALA A 485 -12.87 -19.71 5.95
CA ALA A 485 -13.40 -20.49 7.06
C ALA A 485 -13.27 -22.01 6.81
N VAL A 486 -13.54 -22.48 5.58
CA VAL A 486 -13.36 -23.88 5.18
C VAL A 486 -11.89 -24.28 5.29
N LEU A 487 -10.98 -23.53 4.68
CA LEU A 487 -9.54 -23.80 4.70
C LEU A 487 -8.97 -23.76 6.13
N GLN A 488 -9.41 -22.82 6.96
CA GLN A 488 -9.05 -22.79 8.38
C GLN A 488 -9.55 -24.05 9.10
N GLY A 489 -10.77 -24.50 8.80
CA GLY A 489 -11.31 -25.76 9.30
C GLY A 489 -10.47 -26.97 8.90
N GLU A 490 -10.04 -27.05 7.64
CA GLU A 490 -9.17 -28.12 7.13
C GLU A 490 -7.79 -28.11 7.78
N ILE A 491 -7.17 -26.93 7.93
CA ILE A 491 -5.89 -26.78 8.64
C ILE A 491 -6.03 -27.24 10.09
N GLN A 492 -7.08 -26.81 10.79
CA GLN A 492 -7.32 -27.25 12.16
C GLN A 492 -7.54 -28.76 12.26
N LYS A 493 -8.25 -29.38 11.31
CA LYS A 493 -8.39 -30.84 11.23
C LYS A 493 -7.04 -31.51 11.03
N SER A 494 -6.26 -31.08 10.04
CA SER A 494 -4.92 -31.62 9.76
C SER A 494 -3.97 -31.48 10.95
N CYS A 495 -3.99 -30.33 11.65
CA CYS A 495 -3.22 -30.13 12.87
C CYS A 495 -3.62 -31.14 13.96
N ARG A 496 -4.91 -31.39 14.16
CA ARG A 496 -5.39 -32.37 15.14
C ARG A 496 -4.95 -33.78 14.76
N ASP A 497 -5.04 -34.14 13.49
CA ASP A 497 -4.66 -35.47 13.01
C ASP A 497 -3.15 -35.71 13.18
N LYS A 498 -2.31 -34.73 12.84
CA LYS A 498 -0.86 -34.79 13.12
C LYS A 498 -0.54 -34.88 14.61
N SER A 499 -1.30 -34.19 15.46
CA SER A 499 -1.12 -34.29 16.92
C SER A 499 -1.60 -35.64 17.47
N ARG A 500 -2.55 -36.33 16.82
CA ARG A 500 -3.02 -37.69 17.19
C ARG A 500 -2.02 -38.78 16.84
N GLU A 501 -1.24 -38.63 15.76
CA GLU A 501 -0.22 -39.59 15.33
C GLU A 501 0.88 -39.82 16.40
N GLY A 502 1.08 -38.87 17.34
CA GLY A 502 2.01 -39.00 18.47
C GLY A 502 1.37 -39.42 19.81
N ALA A 503 0.05 -39.68 19.86
CA ALA A 503 -0.64 -39.99 21.10
C ALA A 503 -0.40 -41.44 21.56
N ASN A 504 -0.05 -41.62 22.84
CA ASN A 504 0.13 -42.96 23.41
C ASN A 504 -1.23 -43.69 23.54
N LEU A 505 -1.48 -44.61 22.61
CA LEU A 505 -2.72 -45.39 22.53
C LEU A 505 -2.96 -46.28 23.76
N GLU A 506 -1.91 -46.73 24.45
CA GLU A 506 -2.06 -47.52 25.67
C GLU A 506 -2.60 -46.68 26.83
N TYR A 507 -2.13 -45.43 26.95
CA TYR A 507 -2.68 -44.48 27.91
C TYR A 507 -4.14 -44.17 27.59
N LEU A 508 -4.47 -43.91 26.33
CA LEU A 508 -5.85 -43.69 25.90
C LEU A 508 -6.74 -44.90 26.22
N LYS A 509 -6.29 -46.11 25.91
CA LYS A 509 -6.98 -47.36 26.28
C LYS A 509 -7.25 -47.44 27.78
N ASN A 510 -6.27 -47.11 28.61
CA ASN A 510 -6.40 -47.14 30.07
C ASN A 510 -7.36 -46.07 30.61
N VAL A 511 -7.33 -44.86 30.04
CA VAL A 511 -8.25 -43.78 30.42
C VAL A 511 -9.69 -44.08 29.96
N VAL A 512 -9.88 -44.64 28.76
CA VAL A 512 -11.18 -45.07 28.25
C VAL A 512 -11.73 -46.24 29.08
N PHE A 513 -10.90 -47.22 29.42
CA PHE A 513 -11.28 -48.30 30.31
C PHE A 513 -11.72 -47.79 31.69
N ARG A 514 -10.97 -46.84 32.29
CA ARG A 514 -11.37 -46.17 33.53
C ARG A 514 -12.67 -45.38 33.37
N PHE A 515 -12.85 -44.66 32.26
CA PHE A 515 -14.09 -43.92 31.98
C PHE A 515 -15.32 -44.83 31.93
N LEU A 516 -15.20 -46.04 31.34
CA LEU A 516 -16.27 -47.03 31.27
C LEU A 516 -16.55 -47.77 32.59
N THR A 517 -15.54 -47.92 33.45
CA THR A 517 -15.63 -48.72 34.69
C THR A 517 -15.88 -47.91 35.96
N LEU A 518 -15.55 -46.61 35.97
CA LEU A 518 -15.80 -45.74 37.12
C LEU A 518 -17.31 -45.55 37.36
N PRO A 519 -17.82 -45.64 38.60
CA PRO A 519 -19.22 -45.36 38.92
C PRO A 519 -19.51 -43.86 39.14
N ASP A 520 -18.48 -43.07 39.47
CA ASP A 520 -18.64 -41.67 39.91
C ASP A 520 -18.75 -40.68 38.74
N ALA A 521 -19.78 -39.83 38.77
CA ALA A 521 -20.03 -38.83 37.73
C ALA A 521 -18.89 -37.80 37.59
N ARG A 522 -18.27 -37.37 38.70
CA ARG A 522 -17.15 -36.42 38.70
C ARG A 522 -15.86 -37.06 38.16
N GLY A 523 -15.57 -38.31 38.53
CA GLY A 523 -14.43 -39.06 38.00
C GLY A 523 -14.56 -39.36 36.49
N ARG A 524 -15.79 -39.63 36.03
CA ARG A 524 -16.12 -39.74 34.60
C ARG A 524 -15.91 -38.43 33.85
N GLN A 525 -16.31 -37.28 34.41
CA GLN A 525 -16.06 -35.97 33.78
C GLN A 525 -14.56 -35.67 33.66
N GLN A 526 -13.76 -36.00 34.67
CA GLN A 526 -12.31 -35.82 34.63
C GLN A 526 -11.62 -36.73 33.61
N THR A 527 -12.02 -38.00 33.54
CA THR A 527 -11.50 -38.94 32.54
C THR A 527 -11.97 -38.61 31.13
N LEU A 528 -13.19 -38.08 30.96
CA LEU A 528 -13.68 -37.53 29.69
C LEU A 528 -12.90 -36.28 29.25
N ALA A 529 -12.56 -35.38 30.18
CA ALA A 529 -11.71 -34.23 29.87
C ALA A 529 -10.31 -34.68 29.42
N ALA A 530 -9.76 -35.73 30.04
CA ALA A 530 -8.49 -36.34 29.61
C ALA A 530 -8.61 -36.96 28.20
N ILE A 531 -9.67 -37.72 27.91
CA ILE A 531 -9.94 -38.27 26.56
C ILE A 531 -10.09 -37.13 25.54
N GLN A 532 -10.80 -36.06 25.89
CA GLN A 532 -10.98 -34.88 25.04
C GLN A 532 -9.67 -34.16 24.71
N ALA A 533 -8.74 -34.14 25.68
CA ALA A 533 -7.42 -33.55 25.52
C ALA A 533 -6.51 -34.42 24.65
N ILE A 534 -6.48 -35.74 24.84
CA ILE A 534 -5.64 -36.68 24.09
C ILE A 534 -6.07 -36.79 22.63
N LEU A 535 -7.38 -36.81 22.37
CA LEU A 535 -7.93 -36.94 21.01
C LEU A 535 -8.16 -35.59 20.30
N HIS A 536 -7.77 -34.48 20.96
CA HIS A 536 -7.86 -33.12 20.42
C HIS A 536 -9.20 -32.79 19.76
N PHE A 537 -10.30 -32.98 20.49
CA PHE A 537 -11.66 -32.72 19.98
C PHE A 537 -11.87 -31.27 19.54
N SER A 538 -12.68 -31.09 18.49
CA SER A 538 -13.14 -29.79 18.00
C SER A 538 -13.88 -29.01 19.08
N PRO A 539 -13.82 -27.65 19.10
CA PRO A 539 -14.68 -26.87 19.99
C PRO A 539 -16.16 -27.20 19.78
N GLU A 540 -16.60 -27.46 18.54
CA GLU A 540 -17.96 -27.89 18.23
C GLU A 540 -18.30 -29.25 18.87
N GLU A 541 -17.41 -30.25 18.74
CA GLU A 541 -17.60 -31.57 19.32
C GLU A 541 -17.60 -31.53 20.85
N ARG A 542 -16.75 -30.70 21.46
CA ARG A 542 -16.76 -30.45 22.91
C ARG A 542 -18.08 -29.85 23.38
N LEU A 543 -18.63 -28.91 22.62
CA LEU A 543 -19.95 -28.32 22.89
C LEU A 543 -21.07 -29.35 22.70
N SER A 544 -21.04 -30.17 21.66
CA SER A 544 -22.01 -31.25 21.45
C SER A 544 -21.97 -32.30 22.57
N ILE A 545 -20.78 -32.66 23.05
CA ILE A 545 -20.60 -33.57 24.19
C ILE A 545 -21.11 -32.93 25.48
N ALA A 546 -20.81 -31.64 25.72
CA ALA A 546 -21.30 -30.90 26.87
C ALA A 546 -22.83 -30.83 26.89
N GLN A 547 -23.46 -30.50 25.75
CA GLN A 547 -24.91 -30.47 25.60
C GLN A 547 -25.56 -31.84 25.78
N SER A 548 -24.93 -32.91 25.28
CA SER A 548 -25.42 -34.28 25.40
C SER A 548 -25.30 -34.82 26.83
N SER A 549 -24.21 -34.46 27.53
CA SER A 549 -23.99 -34.82 28.94
C SER A 549 -24.98 -34.12 29.88
N ALA A 550 -25.48 -32.93 29.51
CA ALA A 550 -26.49 -32.19 30.25
C ALA A 550 -27.91 -32.74 30.03
N ARG A 551 -28.21 -33.31 28.86
CA ARG A 551 -29.55 -33.82 28.50
C ARG A 551 -29.74 -35.31 28.75
N SER A 552 -28.68 -36.09 28.87
CA SER A 552 -28.77 -37.54 29.04
C SER A 552 -27.70 -38.04 30.02
N SER A 553 -28.15 -38.77 31.05
CA SER A 553 -27.29 -39.74 31.71
C SER A 553 -26.93 -40.79 30.66
N TRP A 554 -25.70 -40.77 30.15
CA TRP A 554 -25.21 -41.69 29.11
C TRP A 554 -25.37 -43.18 29.44
N TRP A 555 -25.74 -43.51 30.67
CA TRP A 555 -26.00 -44.88 31.11
C TRP A 555 -27.33 -44.91 31.88
N PRO A 556 -28.24 -45.84 31.57
CA PRO A 556 -29.35 -46.13 32.47
C PRO A 556 -28.74 -46.62 33.78
N HIS A 557 -29.01 -45.94 34.89
CA HIS A 557 -28.69 -46.47 36.21
C HIS A 557 -29.36 -47.84 36.36
N GLY A 558 -28.57 -48.90 36.27
CA GLY A 558 -29.03 -50.24 36.53
C GLY A 558 -29.48 -50.32 37.97
N ARG A 559 -30.81 -50.38 38.18
CA ARG A 559 -31.37 -50.93 39.40
C ARG A 559 -30.91 -52.38 39.49
N ARG A 560 -30.03 -52.68 40.44
CA ARG A 560 -30.06 -53.93 41.19
C ARG A 560 -29.82 -53.60 42.65
#